data_AF-A0A838CT18-F1
#
_entry.id   AF-A0A838CT18-F1
#
_cell.length_a   1.000
_cell.length_b   1.000
_cell.length_c   1.000
_cell.angle_alpha   90.00
_cell.angle_beta   90.00
_cell.angle_gamma   90.00
#
_symmetry.space_group_name_H-M   'P 1'
#
loop_
_entity.id
_entity.type
_entity.pdbx_description
1 polymer ?
#
loop_
_entity_poly.entity_id
_entity_poly.type
_entity_poly.pdbx_seq_one_letter_code
_entity_poly.pdbx_strand_id
1 'polypeptide(L)'
;MNQDTHLFLFGSSPPFNEQLADGFSKQMKNRTVAVLYIDRDGSEAYLPKYTNALTQTNLSVVRLPLKKTYTDVERNVLSECGGIIIGGGDTVAYHDFIVNTSLGAMIYERFQEGVPVAGFSAGALISPEHCVISPMDNVAQVQQFKKGLGLLKKAVISAHFLEWKEEQNLKKALVETGQPVGYGIAEGAGIYLRNNQFIASEGYVQVEYQ
;
A
#
# COMPACT_ATOMS: atom_id res chain seq x y z
N MET A 1 2.53 3.91 25.67
CA MET A 1 3.58 4.34 24.72
C MET A 1 3.03 4.08 23.34
N ASN A 2 2.94 5.10 22.47
CA ASN A 2 2.52 4.87 21.09
C ASN A 2 3.58 3.99 20.40
N GLN A 3 3.15 2.94 19.72
CA GLN A 3 4.06 2.13 18.92
C GLN A 3 4.44 2.87 17.65
N ASP A 4 5.62 2.58 17.11
CA ASP A 4 5.99 3.12 15.81
C ASP A 4 5.13 2.51 14.71
N THR A 5 4.80 3.32 13.72
CA THR A 5 4.07 2.91 12.52
C THR A 5 5.05 2.60 11.40
N HIS A 6 4.75 1.57 10.59
CA HIS A 6 5.66 1.06 9.56
C HIS A 6 4.92 0.86 8.22
N LEU A 7 5.23 1.67 7.21
CA LEU A 7 4.54 1.67 5.92
C LEU A 7 5.52 1.40 4.79
N PHE A 8 5.21 0.43 3.93
CA PHE A 8 6.03 0.04 2.77
C PHE A 8 5.21 0.22 1.50
N LEU A 9 5.62 1.10 0.60
CA LEU A 9 4.85 1.42 -0.61
C LEU A 9 5.66 1.08 -1.86
N PHE A 10 5.03 0.41 -2.82
CA PHE A 10 5.68 -0.05 -4.05
C PHE A 10 4.98 0.55 -5.27
N GLY A 11 5.79 1.00 -6.24
CA GLY A 11 5.30 1.69 -7.43
C GLY A 11 4.58 0.78 -8.41
N SER A 12 4.79 -0.54 -8.33
CA SER A 12 4.21 -1.51 -9.26
C SER A 12 3.70 -2.77 -8.55
N SER A 13 3.41 -3.79 -9.35
CA SER A 13 3.09 -5.14 -8.87
C SER A 13 4.22 -5.73 -8.00
N PRO A 14 3.91 -6.72 -7.13
CA PRO A 14 4.91 -7.52 -6.41
C PRO A 14 5.89 -8.20 -7.38
N PRO A 15 7.08 -8.63 -6.91
CA PRO A 15 7.44 -8.88 -5.51
C PRO A 15 7.91 -7.64 -4.72
N PHE A 16 8.15 -7.85 -3.42
CA PHE A 16 8.98 -6.93 -2.66
C PHE A 16 10.41 -6.91 -3.23
N ASN A 17 11.01 -5.73 -3.16
CA ASN A 17 12.45 -5.51 -3.15
C ASN A 17 13.14 -6.22 -1.96
N GLU A 18 14.38 -6.67 -2.12
CA GLU A 18 15.06 -7.51 -1.11
C GLU A 18 15.22 -6.78 0.23
N GLN A 19 15.72 -5.54 0.21
CA GLN A 19 15.91 -4.74 1.41
C GLN A 19 14.58 -4.42 2.10
N LEU A 20 13.55 -4.12 1.31
CA LEU A 20 12.23 -3.77 1.84
C LEU A 20 11.48 -5.00 2.34
N ALA A 21 11.70 -6.18 1.76
CA ALA A 21 11.16 -7.44 2.25
C ALA A 21 11.73 -7.80 3.62
N ASP A 22 13.05 -7.67 3.79
CA ASP A 22 13.71 -7.86 5.08
C ASP A 22 13.24 -6.82 6.10
N GLY A 23 13.13 -5.55 5.69
CA GLY A 23 12.56 -4.47 6.50
C GLY A 23 11.16 -4.78 7.00
N PHE A 24 10.24 -5.15 6.10
CA PHE A 24 8.86 -5.53 6.43
C PHE A 24 8.83 -6.72 7.38
N SER A 25 9.59 -7.77 7.06
CA SER A 25 9.69 -9.00 7.84
C SER A 25 10.15 -8.73 9.28
N LYS A 26 11.11 -7.83 9.49
CA LYS A 26 11.61 -7.44 10.81
C LYS A 26 10.60 -6.67 11.66
N GLN A 27 9.66 -5.96 11.04
CA GLN A 27 8.64 -5.20 11.77
C GLN A 27 7.38 -6.02 12.09
N MET A 28 7.24 -7.21 11.49
CA MET A 28 6.06 -8.04 11.73
C MET A 28 5.90 -8.40 13.21
N LYS A 29 4.68 -8.30 13.75
CA LYS A 29 4.40 -8.59 15.17
C LYS A 29 4.32 -10.08 15.48
N ASN A 30 4.04 -10.90 14.47
CA ASN A 30 4.02 -12.36 14.51
C ASN A 30 4.18 -12.91 13.09
N ARG A 31 4.14 -14.23 12.92
CA ARG A 31 4.37 -14.90 11.62
C ARG A 31 3.13 -15.04 10.74
N THR A 32 2.06 -14.32 11.02
CA THR A 32 0.84 -14.31 10.20
C THR A 32 0.79 -13.04 9.36
N VAL A 33 0.66 -13.17 8.04
CA VAL A 33 0.46 -12.03 7.13
C VAL A 33 -0.88 -12.13 6.43
N ALA A 34 -1.65 -11.04 6.43
CA ALA A 34 -2.88 -10.94 5.65
C ALA A 34 -2.59 -10.30 4.29
N VAL A 35 -3.02 -10.93 3.21
CA VAL A 35 -2.94 -10.41 1.83
C VAL A 35 -4.34 -10.07 1.35
N LEU A 36 -4.61 -8.78 1.17
CA LEU A 36 -5.85 -8.22 0.68
C LEU A 36 -5.79 -8.05 -0.85
N TYR A 37 -6.67 -8.76 -1.56
CA TYR A 37 -6.62 -8.83 -3.03
C TYR A 37 -8.00 -8.80 -3.67
N ILE A 38 -8.10 -8.34 -4.91
CA ILE A 38 -9.31 -8.53 -5.73
C ILE A 38 -9.24 -9.92 -6.36
N ASP A 39 -10.25 -10.75 -6.11
CA ASP A 39 -10.32 -12.09 -6.68
C ASP A 39 -10.64 -12.05 -8.18
N ARG A 40 -9.92 -12.88 -8.93
CA ARG A 40 -9.96 -12.97 -10.39
C ARG A 40 -9.26 -14.25 -10.85
N ASP A 41 -9.54 -14.66 -12.09
CA ASP A 41 -8.89 -15.81 -12.70
C ASP A 41 -7.36 -15.71 -12.60
N GLY A 42 -6.73 -16.76 -12.06
CA GLY A 42 -5.27 -16.81 -11.85
C GLY A 42 -4.76 -16.21 -10.54
N SER A 43 -5.63 -15.67 -9.67
CA SER A 43 -5.23 -15.10 -8.37
C SER A 43 -4.42 -16.07 -7.51
N GLU A 44 -4.84 -17.33 -7.44
CA GLU A 44 -4.16 -18.38 -6.66
C GLU A 44 -2.69 -18.55 -7.03
N ALA A 45 -2.36 -18.52 -8.33
CA ALA A 45 -0.97 -18.61 -8.81
C ALA A 45 -0.19 -17.30 -8.64
N TYR A 46 -0.88 -16.17 -8.56
CA TYR A 46 -0.29 -14.84 -8.44
C TYR A 46 0.04 -14.46 -6.99
N LEU A 47 -0.82 -14.85 -6.04
CA LEU A 47 -0.73 -14.49 -4.62
C LEU A 47 0.63 -14.77 -3.96
N PRO A 48 1.33 -15.89 -4.24
CA PRO A 48 2.66 -16.14 -3.67
C PRO A 48 3.68 -15.02 -3.95
N LYS A 49 3.54 -14.27 -5.05
CA LYS A 49 4.45 -13.15 -5.37
C LYS A 49 4.49 -12.07 -4.28
N TYR A 50 3.41 -11.87 -3.54
CA TYR A 50 3.35 -10.91 -2.44
C TYR A 50 4.21 -11.32 -1.23
N THR A 51 4.46 -12.62 -1.05
CA THR A 51 5.07 -13.15 0.17
C THR A 51 6.39 -13.88 -0.07
N ASN A 52 6.70 -14.29 -1.30
CA ASN A 52 7.88 -15.09 -1.63
C ASN A 52 9.22 -14.42 -1.29
N ALA A 53 9.26 -13.08 -1.27
CA ALA A 53 10.44 -12.33 -0.90
C ALA A 53 10.59 -12.12 0.62
N LEU A 54 9.55 -12.40 1.42
CA LEU A 54 9.60 -12.22 2.87
C LEU A 54 10.54 -13.24 3.51
N THR A 55 11.37 -12.79 4.45
CA THR A 55 12.45 -13.59 5.03
C THR A 55 12.03 -14.42 6.24
N GLN A 56 10.76 -14.31 6.67
CA GLN A 56 10.22 -15.08 7.78
C GLN A 56 10.12 -16.57 7.45
N THR A 57 10.67 -17.41 8.33
CA THR A 57 10.45 -18.86 8.27
C THR A 57 9.08 -19.21 8.85
N ASN A 58 8.41 -20.21 8.28
CA ASN A 58 7.07 -20.67 8.70
C ASN A 58 6.01 -19.56 8.71
N LEU A 59 6.02 -18.71 7.67
CA LEU A 59 5.03 -17.67 7.46
C LEU A 59 3.63 -18.29 7.20
N SER A 60 2.65 -17.91 8.01
CA SER A 60 1.24 -18.21 7.78
C SER A 60 0.63 -17.11 6.92
N VAL A 61 0.23 -17.44 5.69
CA VAL A 61 -0.35 -16.48 4.74
C VAL A 61 -1.86 -16.63 4.75
N VAL A 62 -2.54 -15.58 5.19
CA VAL A 62 -4.00 -15.47 5.13
C VAL A 62 -4.36 -14.67 3.90
N ARG A 63 -5.18 -15.25 3.03
CA ARG A 63 -5.64 -14.63 1.79
C ARG A 63 -7.05 -14.12 2.02
N LEU A 64 -7.25 -12.82 1.89
CA LEU A 64 -8.52 -12.16 2.14
C LEU A 64 -8.98 -11.46 0.86
N PRO A 65 -9.87 -12.07 0.06
CA PRO A 65 -10.44 -11.40 -1.09
C PRO A 65 -11.25 -10.18 -0.64
N LEU A 66 -11.15 -9.08 -1.38
CA LEU A 66 -11.87 -7.85 -1.14
C LEU A 66 -13.36 -8.03 -1.41
N LYS A 67 -14.16 -7.69 -0.41
CA LYS A 67 -15.63 -7.81 -0.46
C LYS A 67 -16.27 -6.83 0.51
N LYS A 68 -17.58 -6.60 0.33
CA LYS A 68 -18.34 -5.62 1.13
C LYS A 68 -18.48 -6.01 2.60
N THR A 69 -18.50 -7.31 2.90
CA THR A 69 -18.75 -7.83 4.25
C THR A 69 -17.82 -8.97 4.58
N TYR A 70 -17.20 -8.91 5.76
CA TYR A 70 -16.36 -9.97 6.31
C TYR A 70 -17.09 -10.72 7.41
N THR A 71 -16.76 -12.00 7.60
CA THR A 71 -17.22 -12.81 8.74
C THR A 71 -16.45 -12.44 10.02
N ASP A 72 -16.94 -12.86 11.19
CA ASP A 72 -16.20 -12.70 12.45
C ASP A 72 -14.83 -13.38 12.40
N VAL A 73 -14.75 -14.55 11.77
CA VAL A 73 -13.50 -15.29 11.60
C VAL A 73 -12.50 -14.47 10.78
N GLU A 74 -12.91 -13.92 9.64
CA GLU A 74 -12.02 -13.11 8.81
C GLU A 74 -11.59 -11.81 9.50
N ARG A 75 -12.49 -11.17 10.26
CA ARG A 75 -12.16 -10.01 11.07
C ARG A 75 -11.14 -10.35 12.16
N ASN A 76 -11.35 -11.45 12.88
CA ASN A 76 -10.43 -11.90 13.93
C ASN A 76 -9.05 -12.15 13.35
N VAL A 77 -8.97 -12.82 12.20
CA VAL A 77 -7.69 -13.07 11.53
C VAL A 77 -6.97 -11.77 11.16
N LEU A 78 -7.69 -10.76 10.65
CA LEU A 78 -7.08 -9.45 10.37
C LEU A 78 -6.63 -8.75 11.66
N SER A 79 -7.38 -8.86 12.75
CA SER A 79 -7.02 -8.27 14.04
C SER A 79 -5.81 -8.95 14.69
N GLU A 80 -5.55 -10.21 14.37
CA GLU A 80 -4.45 -10.98 14.96
C GLU A 80 -3.21 -11.06 14.05
N CYS A 81 -3.30 -10.66 12.78
CA CYS A 81 -2.17 -10.73 11.87
C CYS A 81 -1.01 -9.82 12.32
N GLY A 82 0.20 -10.27 12.01
CA GLY A 82 1.46 -9.60 12.31
C GLY A 82 1.95 -8.69 11.19
N GLY A 83 1.34 -8.74 10.01
CA GLY A 83 1.61 -7.84 8.88
C GLY A 83 0.42 -7.83 7.92
N ILE A 84 0.23 -6.72 7.21
CA ILE A 84 -0.85 -6.54 6.23
C ILE A 84 -0.25 -6.15 4.88
N ILE A 85 -0.68 -6.82 3.81
CA ILE A 85 -0.31 -6.50 2.44
C ILE A 85 -1.59 -6.15 1.67
N ILE A 86 -1.62 -4.96 1.08
CA ILE A 86 -2.66 -4.49 0.17
C ILE A 86 -2.12 -4.65 -1.26
N GLY A 87 -2.79 -5.50 -2.04
CA GLY A 87 -2.38 -5.79 -3.42
C GLY A 87 -2.57 -4.63 -4.40
N GLY A 88 -2.40 -4.96 -5.68
CA GLY A 88 -2.48 -4.03 -6.80
C GLY A 88 -3.47 -4.51 -7.88
N GLY A 89 -3.96 -3.58 -8.69
CA GLY A 89 -4.99 -3.84 -9.70
C GLY A 89 -5.80 -2.57 -9.92
N ASP A 90 -7.13 -2.71 -10.00
CA ASP A 90 -8.05 -1.58 -10.14
C ASP A 90 -8.07 -0.72 -8.88
N THR A 91 -7.42 0.45 -8.92
CA THR A 91 -7.33 1.37 -7.78
C THR A 91 -8.68 1.88 -7.31
N VAL A 92 -9.66 2.07 -8.21
CA VAL A 92 -11.01 2.51 -7.84
C VAL A 92 -11.71 1.41 -7.04
N ALA A 93 -11.60 0.15 -7.46
CA ALA A 93 -12.16 -0.97 -6.71
C ALA A 93 -11.48 -1.14 -5.34
N TYR A 94 -10.14 -1.06 -5.27
CA TYR A 94 -9.42 -1.09 -3.99
C TYR A 94 -9.86 0.04 -3.07
N HIS A 95 -10.04 1.25 -3.60
CA HIS A 95 -10.56 2.40 -2.88
C HIS A 95 -11.96 2.12 -2.30
N ASP A 96 -12.88 1.64 -3.13
CA ASP A 96 -14.28 1.40 -2.72
C ASP A 96 -14.42 0.29 -1.66
N PHE A 97 -13.59 -0.75 -1.71
CA PHE A 97 -13.64 -1.84 -0.72
C PHE A 97 -12.93 -1.52 0.60
N ILE A 98 -11.91 -0.67 0.58
CA ILE A 98 -11.05 -0.42 1.76
C ILE A 98 -11.32 0.94 2.38
N VAL A 99 -11.34 2.01 1.59
CA VAL A 99 -11.35 3.38 2.13
C VAL A 99 -12.75 3.75 2.63
N ASN A 100 -12.80 4.31 3.84
CA ASN A 100 -14.05 4.61 4.56
C ASN A 100 -14.97 3.39 4.80
N THR A 101 -14.40 2.18 4.84
CA THR A 101 -15.13 0.95 5.21
C THR A 101 -14.68 0.44 6.59
N SER A 102 -15.41 -0.52 7.15
CA SER A 102 -14.99 -1.20 8.39
C SER A 102 -13.64 -1.91 8.23
N LEU A 103 -13.34 -2.42 7.02
CA LEU A 103 -12.04 -3.00 6.71
C LEU A 103 -10.92 -1.96 6.80
N GLY A 104 -11.13 -0.77 6.20
CA GLY A 104 -10.17 0.32 6.30
C GLY A 104 -9.93 0.78 7.73
N ALA A 105 -10.98 0.87 8.55
CA ALA A 105 -10.86 1.20 9.97
C ALA A 105 -9.97 0.18 10.71
N MET A 106 -10.20 -1.12 10.49
CA MET A 106 -9.36 -2.17 11.09
C MET A 106 -7.90 -2.10 10.64
N ILE A 107 -7.65 -1.88 9.34
CA ILE A 107 -6.27 -1.74 8.84
C ILE A 107 -5.58 -0.53 9.49
N TYR A 108 -6.28 0.60 9.57
CA TYR A 108 -5.77 1.82 10.21
C TYR A 108 -5.44 1.58 11.69
N GLU A 109 -6.34 0.97 12.45
CA GLU A 109 -6.14 0.63 13.86
C GLU A 109 -4.91 -0.26 14.05
N ARG A 110 -4.81 -1.36 13.29
CA ARG A 110 -3.66 -2.27 13.34
C ARG A 110 -2.35 -1.57 12.98
N PHE A 111 -2.38 -0.68 12.00
CA PHE A 111 -1.23 0.14 11.65
C PHE A 111 -0.80 1.07 12.79
N GLN A 112 -1.75 1.72 13.48
CA GLN A 112 -1.46 2.54 14.67
C GLN A 112 -0.91 1.73 15.84
N GLU A 113 -1.27 0.44 15.92
CA GLU A 113 -0.70 -0.53 16.86
C GLU A 113 0.67 -1.07 16.43
N GLY A 114 1.23 -0.54 15.34
CA GLY A 114 2.56 -0.83 14.84
C GLY A 114 2.67 -2.08 13.97
N VAL A 115 1.57 -2.66 13.52
CA VAL A 115 1.60 -3.71 12.48
C VAL A 115 2.07 -3.09 11.17
N PRO A 116 3.10 -3.64 10.51
CA PRO A 116 3.56 -3.12 9.23
C PRO A 116 2.50 -3.34 8.14
N VAL A 117 2.29 -2.30 7.34
CA VAL A 117 1.42 -2.33 6.16
C VAL A 117 2.27 -2.16 4.91
N ALA A 118 2.06 -3.01 3.91
CA ALA A 118 2.62 -2.86 2.58
C ALA A 118 1.52 -2.60 1.54
N GLY A 119 1.77 -1.71 0.58
CA GLY A 119 0.85 -1.40 -0.51
C GLY A 119 1.54 -1.48 -1.87
N PHE A 120 0.94 -2.21 -2.81
CA PHE A 120 1.47 -2.39 -4.18
C PHE A 120 0.60 -1.69 -5.20
N SER A 121 1.16 -0.78 -6.00
CA SER A 121 0.43 -0.04 -7.04
C SER A 121 -0.84 0.60 -6.44
N ALA A 122 -2.05 0.10 -6.74
CA ALA A 122 -3.30 0.53 -6.09
C ALA A 122 -3.21 0.63 -4.56
N GLY A 123 -2.63 -0.39 -3.90
CA GLY A 123 -2.43 -0.37 -2.45
C GLY A 123 -1.54 0.78 -1.97
N ALA A 124 -0.56 1.18 -2.78
CA ALA A 124 0.28 2.34 -2.50
C ALA A 124 -0.49 3.66 -2.67
N LEU A 125 -1.31 3.77 -3.73
CA LEU A 125 -2.08 4.98 -4.02
C LEU A 125 -3.19 5.25 -2.99
N ILE A 126 -3.82 4.22 -2.43
CA ILE A 126 -4.88 4.41 -1.43
C ILE A 126 -4.35 4.64 -0.01
N SER A 127 -3.08 4.35 0.26
CA SER A 127 -2.51 4.40 1.62
C SER A 127 -2.42 5.80 2.24
N PRO A 128 -2.04 6.86 1.51
CA PRO A 128 -1.98 8.22 2.05
C PRO A 128 -3.34 8.80 2.44
N GLU A 129 -3.35 9.99 3.03
CA GLU A 129 -4.56 10.75 3.33
C GLU A 129 -5.27 11.25 2.07
N HIS A 130 -4.50 11.58 1.04
CA HIS A 130 -5.01 11.90 -0.29
C HIS A 130 -4.62 10.77 -1.24
N CYS A 131 -5.63 10.06 -1.76
CA CYS A 131 -5.47 9.10 -2.82
C CYS A 131 -5.51 9.84 -4.16
N VAL A 132 -4.40 9.76 -4.90
CA VAL A 132 -4.25 10.38 -6.21
C VAL A 132 -4.21 9.27 -7.24
N ILE A 133 -5.20 9.25 -8.15
CA ILE A 133 -5.30 8.22 -9.18
C ILE A 133 -4.86 8.84 -10.51
N SER A 134 -3.88 8.21 -11.14
CA SER A 134 -3.36 8.64 -12.46
C SER A 134 -4.46 8.59 -13.52
N PRO A 135 -4.44 9.50 -14.51
CA PRO A 135 -5.22 9.34 -15.75
C PRO A 135 -5.07 7.95 -16.40
N MET A 136 -3.92 7.29 -16.26
CA MET A 136 -3.67 5.98 -16.83
C MET A 136 -4.41 4.84 -16.11
N ASP A 137 -4.91 5.11 -14.90
CA ASP A 137 -5.47 4.13 -13.98
C ASP A 137 -6.98 4.27 -13.80
N ASN A 138 -7.65 4.99 -14.73
CA ASN A 138 -9.11 5.07 -14.75
C ASN A 138 -9.65 5.34 -16.16
N VAL A 139 -10.86 4.84 -16.41
CA VAL A 139 -11.54 4.92 -17.71
C VAL A 139 -11.81 6.35 -18.19
N ALA A 140 -11.92 7.31 -17.27
CA ALA A 140 -12.18 8.70 -17.62
C ALA A 140 -10.91 9.44 -18.08
N GLN A 141 -9.73 8.84 -17.93
CA GLN A 141 -8.44 9.41 -18.32
C GLN A 141 -8.17 10.80 -17.73
N VAL A 142 -8.64 11.01 -16.50
CA VAL A 142 -8.40 12.23 -15.74
C VAL A 142 -7.73 11.90 -14.43
N GLN A 143 -6.91 12.81 -13.93
CA GLN A 143 -6.32 12.65 -12.61
C GLN A 143 -7.43 12.85 -11.56
N GLN A 144 -7.61 11.88 -10.68
CA GLN A 144 -8.65 11.92 -9.65
C GLN A 144 -8.02 12.14 -8.27
N PHE A 145 -8.70 12.92 -7.45
CA PHE A 145 -8.33 13.20 -6.07
C PHE A 145 -9.43 12.68 -5.16
N LYS A 146 -9.08 11.68 -4.35
CA LYS A 146 -9.99 11.06 -3.39
C LYS A 146 -9.39 11.11 -2.00
N LYS A 147 -10.23 10.96 -0.97
CA LYS A 147 -9.75 10.65 0.38
C LYS A 147 -9.10 9.26 0.34
N GLY A 148 -7.94 9.09 0.94
CA GLY A 148 -7.30 7.78 1.12
C GLY A 148 -7.46 7.23 2.54
N LEU A 149 -6.72 6.17 2.84
CA LEU A 149 -6.76 5.44 4.10
C LEU A 149 -6.12 6.22 5.26
N GLY A 150 -5.23 7.17 4.95
CA GLY A 150 -4.65 8.07 5.94
C GLY A 150 -3.47 7.49 6.73
N LEU A 151 -2.81 6.46 6.24
CA LEU A 151 -1.60 5.88 6.84
C LEU A 151 -0.39 6.83 6.69
N LEU A 152 -0.41 7.69 5.67
CA LEU A 152 0.58 8.72 5.39
C LEU A 152 -0.11 10.10 5.23
N LYS A 153 0.23 11.05 6.10
CA LYS A 153 -0.47 12.34 6.27
C LYS A 153 0.14 13.51 5.51
N LYS A 154 1.45 13.46 5.27
CA LYS A 154 2.23 14.61 4.75
C LYS A 154 2.85 14.34 3.37
N ALA A 155 2.23 13.47 2.59
CA ALA A 155 2.70 13.19 1.24
C ALA A 155 1.62 12.63 0.31
N VAL A 156 1.86 12.75 -0.99
CA VAL A 156 1.16 12.04 -2.07
C VAL A 156 2.08 11.03 -2.73
N ILE A 157 1.48 10.02 -3.38
CA ILE A 157 2.19 8.95 -4.08
C ILE A 157 1.75 8.93 -5.54
N SER A 158 2.70 8.82 -6.45
CA SER A 158 2.48 8.39 -7.84
C SER A 158 3.12 7.02 -8.04
N ALA A 159 2.33 6.06 -8.49
CA ALA A 159 2.75 4.72 -8.86
C ALA A 159 3.09 4.65 -10.36
N HIS A 160 3.82 3.61 -10.78
CA HIS A 160 4.29 3.43 -12.16
C HIS A 160 4.93 4.71 -12.74
N PHE A 161 5.77 5.34 -11.94
CA PHE A 161 6.18 6.73 -12.16
C PHE A 161 6.88 6.96 -13.51
N LEU A 162 7.75 6.03 -13.92
CA LEU A 162 8.50 6.16 -15.17
C LEU A 162 7.68 5.64 -16.36
N GLU A 163 6.99 4.50 -16.22
CA GLU A 163 6.18 3.90 -17.28
C GLU A 163 5.03 4.81 -17.69
N TRP A 164 4.34 5.42 -16.72
CA TRP A 164 3.21 6.32 -16.97
C TRP A 164 3.61 7.79 -17.08
N LYS A 165 4.91 8.11 -16.99
CA LYS A 165 5.46 9.47 -17.12
C LYS A 165 4.76 10.46 -16.19
N GLU A 166 4.68 10.10 -14.91
CA GLU A 166 3.84 10.77 -13.91
C GLU A 166 4.41 12.09 -13.38
N GLU A 167 5.56 12.59 -13.86
CA GLU A 167 6.22 13.79 -13.32
C GLU A 167 5.28 15.00 -13.22
N GLN A 168 4.55 15.30 -14.30
CA GLN A 168 3.62 16.43 -14.32
C GLN A 168 2.38 16.19 -13.45
N ASN A 169 1.90 14.95 -13.40
CA ASN A 169 0.77 14.55 -12.57
C ASN A 169 1.13 14.64 -11.08
N LEU A 170 2.35 14.26 -10.69
CA LEU A 170 2.85 14.37 -9.31
C LEU A 170 2.97 15.83 -8.87
N LYS A 171 3.54 16.70 -9.72
CA LYS A 171 3.62 18.15 -9.44
C LYS A 171 2.23 18.76 -9.30
N LYS A 172 1.30 18.44 -10.20
CA LYS A 172 -0.10 18.85 -10.07
C LYS A 172 -0.72 18.35 -8.77
N ALA A 173 -0.44 17.10 -8.38
CA ALA A 173 -0.98 16.53 -7.16
C ALA A 173 -0.51 17.27 -5.91
N LEU A 174 0.75 17.70 -5.85
CA LEU A 174 1.25 18.51 -4.73
C LEU A 174 0.49 19.82 -4.61
N VAL A 175 0.28 20.52 -5.73
CA VAL A 175 -0.46 21.78 -5.76
C VAL A 175 -1.91 21.58 -5.33
N GLU A 176 -2.61 20.60 -5.90
CA GLU A 176 -4.04 20.35 -5.65
C GLU A 176 -4.31 19.85 -4.22
N THR A 177 -3.38 19.09 -3.62
CA THR A 177 -3.56 18.53 -2.28
C THR A 177 -2.94 19.40 -1.18
N GLY A 178 -2.06 20.35 -1.53
CA GLY A 178 -1.29 21.14 -0.57
C GLY A 178 -0.32 20.31 0.27
N GLN A 179 0.05 19.12 -0.22
CA GLN A 179 0.96 18.22 0.48
C GLN A 179 2.41 18.64 0.22
N PRO A 180 3.28 18.63 1.25
CA PRO A 180 4.62 19.19 1.14
C PRO A 180 5.60 18.30 0.35
N VAL A 181 5.31 17.01 0.21
CA VAL A 181 6.20 16.03 -0.43
C VAL A 181 5.40 15.08 -1.32
N GLY A 182 5.96 14.75 -2.49
CA GLY A 182 5.42 13.77 -3.42
C GLY A 182 6.46 12.70 -3.71
N TYR A 183 6.06 11.43 -3.64
CA TYR A 183 6.92 10.31 -4.01
C TYR A 183 6.43 9.70 -5.32
N GLY A 184 7.22 9.87 -6.38
CA GLY A 184 7.08 9.16 -7.63
C GLY A 184 7.84 7.84 -7.57
N ILE A 185 7.14 6.73 -7.36
CA ILE A 185 7.76 5.41 -7.20
C ILE A 185 7.69 4.68 -8.55
N ALA A 186 8.86 4.40 -9.13
CA ALA A 186 8.93 3.67 -10.40
C ALA A 186 8.61 2.19 -10.25
N GLU A 187 8.58 1.50 -11.37
CA GLU A 187 8.34 0.07 -11.46
C GLU A 187 9.49 -0.70 -10.82
N GLY A 188 9.17 -1.72 -10.04
CA GLY A 188 10.15 -2.49 -9.27
C GLY A 188 10.84 -1.69 -8.16
N ALA A 189 10.38 -0.48 -7.85
CA ALA A 189 10.87 0.34 -6.76
C ALA A 189 9.89 0.38 -5.58
N GLY A 190 10.40 0.74 -4.42
CA GLY A 190 9.59 0.96 -3.22
C GLY A 190 10.24 1.88 -2.20
N ILE A 191 9.45 2.29 -1.23
CA ILE A 191 9.85 3.13 -0.10
C ILE A 191 9.40 2.51 1.21
N TYR A 192 10.17 2.77 2.27
CA TYR A 192 9.81 2.47 3.65
C TYR A 192 9.71 3.79 4.44
N LEU A 193 8.58 3.96 5.11
CA LEU A 193 8.34 5.06 6.04
C LEU A 193 8.10 4.53 7.46
N ARG A 194 8.70 5.22 8.43
CA ARG A 194 8.44 5.01 9.86
C ARG A 194 7.89 6.29 10.45
N ASN A 195 6.76 6.24 11.13
CA ASN A 195 6.12 7.43 11.72
C ASN A 195 5.94 8.57 10.71
N ASN A 196 5.50 8.24 9.49
CA ASN A 196 5.34 9.18 8.38
C ASN A 196 6.64 9.86 7.90
N GLN A 197 7.81 9.37 8.33
CA GLN A 197 9.11 9.85 7.86
C GLN A 197 9.73 8.84 6.90
N PHE A 198 10.30 9.32 5.79
CA PHE A 198 11.04 8.50 4.85
C PHE A 198 12.30 7.91 5.51
N ILE A 199 12.47 6.59 5.41
CA ILE A 199 13.61 5.87 6.01
C ILE A 199 14.53 5.28 4.96
N ALA A 200 13.96 4.62 3.95
CA ALA A 200 14.73 3.95 2.90
C ALA A 200 13.91 3.82 1.61
N SER A 201 14.62 3.62 0.51
CA SER A 201 14.05 3.23 -0.79
C SER A 201 14.94 2.19 -1.45
N GLU A 202 14.34 1.36 -2.29
CA GLU A 202 15.07 0.49 -3.23
C GLU A 202 14.48 0.72 -4.63
N GLY A 203 15.34 0.78 -5.65
CA GLY A 203 14.94 1.17 -7.00
C GLY A 203 14.85 2.70 -7.20
N TYR A 204 14.27 3.12 -8.32
CA TYR A 204 14.15 4.54 -8.66
C TYR A 204 12.93 5.18 -7.99
N VAL A 205 13.18 6.23 -7.20
CA VAL A 205 12.14 7.04 -6.55
C VAL A 205 12.46 8.50 -6.78
N GLN A 206 11.52 9.21 -7.41
CA GLN A 206 11.55 10.67 -7.52
C GLN A 206 10.92 11.28 -6.28
N VAL A 207 11.61 12.24 -5.65
CA VAL A 207 11.08 13.01 -4.53
C VAL A 207 10.87 14.44 -4.99
N GLU A 208 9.61 14.86 -5.02
CA GLU A 208 9.21 16.22 -5.34
C GLU A 208 8.79 16.95 -4.07
N TYR A 209 9.12 18.23 -3.99
CA TYR A 209 8.72 19.11 -2.89
C TYR A 209 7.85 20.23 -3.44
N GLN A 210 6.86 20.66 -2.66
CA GLN A 210 6.03 21.82 -2.98
C GLN A 210 6.77 23.14 -2.76
#